data_AF-A0A4W5LYW9-F1
#
_entry.id   AF-A0A4W5LYW9-F1
#
_cell.length_a   1.000
_cell.length_b   1.000
_cell.length_c   1.000
_cell.angle_alpha   90.00
_cell.angle_beta   90.00
_cell.angle_gamma   90.00
#
_symmetry.space_group_name_H-M   'P 1'
#
loop_
_entity.id
_entity.type
_entity.pdbx_description
1 polymer ?
#
loop_
_entity_poly.entity_id
_entity_poly.type
_entity_poly.pdbx_seq_one_letter_code
_entity_poly.pdbx_strand_id
1 'polypeptide(L)'
;MEEHRIHTSIQMMGLLLFALPHYSDTLNLNLVNFTEFSGPEGSFFGFSADFYQFSNNTISVVVGAPRANTSHPGVTEAGAVYLCPWAQTGGACTTMTFDTEG
;
A
#
# COMPACT_ATOMS: atom_id res chain seq x y z
N MET A 1 23.68 -22.98 -48.35
CA MET A 1 23.63 -21.50 -48.34
C MET A 1 22.45 -21.01 -47.50
N GLU A 2 21.28 -21.65 -47.61
CA GLU A 2 20.06 -21.37 -46.82
C GLU A 2 20.23 -21.55 -45.29
N GLU A 3 20.73 -22.71 -44.84
CA GLU A 3 20.99 -23.05 -43.42
C GLU A 3 21.89 -22.03 -42.72
N HIS A 4 22.98 -21.63 -43.38
CA HIS A 4 23.90 -20.64 -42.83
C HIS A 4 23.27 -19.26 -42.71
N ARG A 5 22.34 -18.93 -43.63
CA ARG A 5 21.57 -17.69 -43.66
C ARG A 5 20.50 -17.66 -42.56
N ILE A 6 19.89 -18.81 -42.26
CA ILE A 6 18.94 -18.97 -41.14
C ILE A 6 19.67 -18.81 -39.80
N HIS A 7 20.83 -19.44 -39.66
CA HIS A 7 21.63 -19.36 -38.43
C HIS A 7 22.09 -17.92 -38.13
N THR A 8 22.56 -17.20 -39.15
CA THR A 8 22.94 -15.79 -39.01
C THR A 8 21.74 -14.89 -38.73
N SER A 9 20.58 -15.14 -39.35
CA SER A 9 19.34 -14.43 -39.04
C SER A 9 18.87 -14.64 -37.59
N ILE A 10 18.94 -15.87 -37.06
CA ILE A 10 18.57 -16.18 -35.68
C ILE A 10 19.54 -15.51 -34.70
N GLN A 11 20.85 -15.56 -34.97
CA GLN A 11 21.85 -14.88 -34.15
C GLN A 11 21.65 -13.36 -34.13
N MET A 12 21.34 -12.76 -35.28
CA MET A 12 21.07 -11.32 -35.40
C MET A 12 19.79 -10.92 -34.67
N MET A 13 18.71 -11.71 -34.77
CA MET A 13 17.46 -11.47 -34.04
C MET A 13 17.65 -11.57 -32.52
N GLY A 14 18.41 -12.57 -32.06
CA GLY A 14 18.77 -12.71 -30.65
C GLY A 14 19.55 -11.49 -30.15
N LEU A 15 20.58 -11.07 -30.90
CA LEU A 15 21.35 -9.84 -30.59
C LEU A 15 20.45 -8.60 -30.53
N LEU A 16 19.49 -8.47 -31.45
CA LEU A 16 18.54 -7.35 -31.47
C LEU A 16 17.68 -7.33 -30.21
N LEU A 17 17.18 -8.50 -29.77
CA LEU A 17 16.35 -8.64 -28.58
C LEU A 17 17.12 -8.36 -27.28
N PHE A 18 18.40 -8.72 -27.19
CA PHE A 18 19.27 -8.39 -26.05
C PHE A 18 19.71 -6.92 -26.03
N ALA A 19 19.76 -6.27 -27.20
CA ALA A 19 20.13 -4.86 -27.33
C ALA A 19 18.96 -3.89 -27.11
N LEU A 20 17.71 -4.39 -27.08
CA LEU A 20 16.57 -3.57 -26.67
C LEU A 20 16.70 -3.29 -25.16
N PRO A 21 16.78 -2.01 -24.75
CA PRO A 21 16.77 -1.68 -23.32
C PRO A 21 15.47 -2.21 -22.73
N HIS A 22 15.57 -3.04 -21.70
CA HIS A 22 14.43 -3.41 -20.89
C HIS A 22 13.84 -2.12 -20.31
N TYR A 23 12.71 -1.67 -20.86
CA TYR A 23 11.99 -0.52 -20.35
C TYR A 23 11.30 -0.94 -19.05
N SER A 24 12.09 -0.95 -17.99
CA SER A 24 11.58 -1.10 -16.63
C SER A 24 11.25 0.30 -16.14
N ASP A 25 9.97 0.68 -16.16
CA ASP A 25 9.51 1.84 -15.40
C ASP A 25 9.79 1.57 -13.92
N THR A 26 10.91 2.07 -13.42
CA THR A 26 11.22 2.00 -12.00
C THR A 26 10.39 3.07 -11.31
N LEU A 27 9.30 2.68 -10.67
CA LEU A 27 8.60 3.56 -9.73
C LEU A 27 9.59 3.92 -8.60
N ASN A 28 9.72 5.21 -8.28
CA ASN A 28 10.65 5.73 -7.25
C ASN A 28 10.22 5.38 -5.81
N LEU A 29 9.47 4.27 -5.64
CA LEU A 29 8.98 3.80 -4.36
C LEU A 29 10.08 3.07 -3.62
N ASN A 30 10.28 3.43 -2.35
CA ASN A 30 11.21 2.73 -1.48
C ASN A 30 10.56 1.45 -0.95
N LEU A 31 10.89 0.31 -1.57
CA LEU A 31 10.39 -1.00 -1.15
C LEU A 31 11.21 -1.61 0.01
N VAL A 32 12.31 -0.97 0.42
CA VAL A 32 13.19 -1.48 1.49
C VAL A 32 12.86 -0.86 2.84
N ASN A 33 12.59 0.45 2.86
CA ASN A 33 12.25 1.18 4.07
C ASN A 33 10.86 1.82 3.90
N PHE A 34 9.84 1.00 4.11
CA PHE A 34 8.43 1.40 4.12
C PHE A 34 7.88 1.36 5.55
N THR A 35 6.86 2.17 5.81
CA THR A 35 6.14 2.15 7.07
C THR A 35 4.95 1.19 6.97
N GLU A 36 4.88 0.21 7.86
CA GLU A 36 3.74 -0.71 7.96
C GLU A 36 2.80 -0.26 9.09
N PHE A 37 1.50 -0.25 8.80
CA PHE A 37 0.46 -0.09 9.80
C PHE A 37 -0.40 -1.36 9.83
N SER A 38 -0.75 -1.80 11.02
CA SER A 38 -1.60 -2.97 11.25
C SER A 38 -2.68 -2.65 12.28
N GLY A 39 -3.82 -3.31 12.16
CA GLY A 39 -4.94 -3.19 13.10
C GLY A 39 -5.36 -4.53 13.69
N PRO A 40 -6.46 -4.57 14.46
CA PRO A 40 -6.96 -5.80 15.06
C PRO A 40 -7.29 -6.88 14.02
N GLU A 41 -6.98 -8.13 14.35
CA GLU A 41 -7.28 -9.27 13.49
C GLU A 41 -8.79 -9.38 13.20
N GLY A 42 -9.16 -9.72 11.96
CA GLY A 42 -10.56 -9.86 11.54
C GLY A 42 -11.32 -8.55 11.31
N SER A 43 -10.77 -7.40 11.70
CA SER A 43 -11.43 -6.09 11.58
C SER A 43 -11.51 -5.52 10.16
N PHE A 44 -10.80 -6.14 9.21
CA PHE A 44 -10.57 -5.63 7.85
C PHE A 44 -9.89 -4.26 7.84
N PHE A 45 -8.98 -4.03 8.78
CA PHE A 45 -8.09 -2.86 8.75
C PHE A 45 -7.37 -2.75 7.41
N GLY A 46 -7.47 -1.59 6.77
CA GLY A 46 -6.94 -1.35 5.42
C GLY A 46 -7.99 -1.48 4.31
N PHE A 47 -9.26 -1.72 4.65
CA PHE A 47 -10.36 -1.75 3.68
C PHE A 47 -10.50 -0.43 2.90
N SER A 48 -10.24 0.70 3.57
CA SER A 48 -10.13 2.02 2.97
C SER A 48 -8.97 2.79 3.62
N ALA A 49 -8.36 3.70 2.87
CA ALA A 49 -7.29 4.56 3.38
C ALA A 49 -7.34 5.97 2.74
N ASP A 50 -6.94 6.98 3.51
CA ASP A 50 -6.80 8.37 3.06
C ASP A 50 -5.69 9.09 3.85
N PHE A 51 -5.38 10.33 3.50
CA PHE A 51 -4.45 11.19 4.21
C PHE A 51 -5.21 12.29 4.96
N TYR A 52 -4.79 12.55 6.20
CA TYR A 52 -5.28 13.67 6.98
C TYR A 52 -4.12 14.59 7.38
N GLN A 53 -4.20 15.85 6.98
CA GLN A 53 -3.25 16.89 7.34
C GLN A 53 -3.86 17.79 8.42
N PHE A 54 -3.19 17.89 9.56
CA PHE A 54 -3.57 18.79 10.65
C PHE A 54 -3.13 20.24 10.36
N SER A 55 -3.70 21.19 11.09
CA SER A 55 -3.37 22.62 10.95
C SER A 55 -1.93 22.98 11.31
N ASN A 56 -1.25 22.14 12.08
CA ASN A 56 0.18 22.24 12.41
C ASN A 56 1.09 21.54 11.38
N ASN A 57 0.55 21.16 10.22
CA ASN A 57 1.22 20.47 9.11
C ASN A 57 1.71 19.05 9.43
N THR A 58 1.29 18.43 10.55
CA THR A 58 1.51 16.99 10.73
C THR A 58 0.54 16.21 9.84
N ILE A 59 0.98 15.05 9.37
CA ILE A 59 0.21 14.17 8.50
C ILE A 59 -0.05 12.85 9.22
N SER A 60 -1.24 12.30 9.05
CA SER A 60 -1.57 10.93 9.44
C SER A 60 -2.20 10.19 8.27
N VAL A 61 -1.97 8.88 8.22
CA VAL A 61 -2.77 7.97 7.39
C VAL A 61 -4.04 7.65 8.15
N VAL A 62 -5.18 7.80 7.49
CA VAL A 62 -6.48 7.42 8.00
C VAL A 62 -6.79 6.04 7.44
N VAL A 63 -7.14 5.08 8.30
CA VAL A 63 -7.39 3.69 7.87
C VAL A 63 -8.75 3.21 8.38
N GLY A 64 -9.60 2.76 7.47
CA GLY A 64 -10.88 2.13 7.80
C GLY A 64 -10.72 0.65 8.15
N ALA A 65 -11.48 0.21 9.16
CA ALA A 65 -11.60 -1.19 9.57
C ALA A 65 -13.09 -1.51 9.84
N PRO A 66 -13.86 -1.87 8.81
CA PRO A 66 -15.32 -1.94 8.89
C PRO A 66 -15.86 -3.03 9.83
N ARG A 67 -15.03 -3.99 10.27
CA ARG A 67 -15.41 -5.03 11.23
C ARG A 67 -14.73 -4.88 12.59
N ALA A 68 -14.10 -3.72 12.85
CA ALA A 68 -13.55 -3.47 14.17
C ALA A 68 -14.67 -3.41 15.22
N ASN A 69 -14.45 -4.05 16.37
CA ASN A 69 -15.32 -3.87 17.53
C ASN A 69 -15.08 -2.50 18.14
N THR A 70 -16.16 -1.87 18.60
CA THR A 70 -16.15 -0.59 19.30
C THR A 70 -16.84 -0.72 20.64
N SER A 71 -16.75 0.33 21.46
CA SER A 71 -17.37 0.37 22.79
C SER A 71 -18.88 0.63 22.77
N HIS A 72 -19.52 0.62 21.60
CA HIS A 72 -20.96 0.88 21.46
C HIS A 72 -21.78 -0.26 22.09
N PRO A 73 -22.67 0.04 23.06
CA PRO A 73 -23.44 -0.99 23.75
C PRO A 73 -24.35 -1.76 22.80
N GLY A 74 -24.25 -3.10 22.80
CA GLY A 74 -25.13 -3.96 22.01
C GLY A 74 -24.85 -4.00 20.50
N VAL A 75 -23.79 -3.35 20.02
CA VAL A 75 -23.39 -3.37 18.61
C VAL A 75 -22.14 -4.23 18.44
N THR A 76 -22.21 -5.21 17.54
CA THR A 76 -21.07 -6.06 17.17
C THR A 76 -20.48 -5.54 15.87
N GLU A 77 -19.14 -5.45 15.79
CA GLU A 77 -18.44 -5.05 14.56
C GLU A 77 -18.96 -3.74 13.95
N ALA A 78 -19.23 -2.71 14.78
CA ALA A 78 -19.72 -1.41 14.30
C ALA A 78 -18.77 -0.73 13.29
N GLY A 79 -17.51 -1.17 13.25
CA GLY A 79 -16.46 -0.59 12.45
C GLY A 79 -15.77 0.56 13.18
N ALA A 80 -14.54 0.85 12.76
CA ALA A 80 -13.74 1.93 13.30
C ALA A 80 -12.88 2.54 12.21
N VAL A 81 -12.46 3.79 12.45
CA VAL A 81 -11.43 4.46 11.67
C VAL A 81 -10.26 4.73 12.59
N TYR A 82 -9.05 4.50 12.08
CA TYR A 82 -7.81 4.67 12.82
C TYR A 82 -7.01 5.84 12.24
N LEU A 83 -6.47 6.67 13.13
CA LEU A 83 -5.47 7.69 12.82
C LEU A 83 -4.08 7.13 13.10
N CYS A 84 -3.27 7.01 12.05
CA CYS A 84 -1.92 6.47 12.11
C CYS A 84 -0.92 7.61 11.81
N PRO A 85 -0.21 8.15 12.82
CA PRO A 85 0.75 9.23 12.62
C PRO A 85 1.83 8.85 11.61
N TRP A 86 2.08 9.73 10.63
CA TRP A 86 3.17 9.53 9.68
C TRP A 86 4.51 9.79 10.37
N ALA A 87 5.21 8.70 10.72
CA ALA A 87 6.52 8.76 11.39
C ALA A 87 7.52 7.79 10.74
N GLN A 88 8.81 8.09 10.88
CA GLN A 88 9.92 7.33 10.26
C GLN A 88 9.96 5.87 10.71
N THR A 89 9.53 5.57 11.93
CA THR A 89 9.47 4.21 12.50
C THR A 89 8.05 3.65 12.53
N GLY A 90 7.09 4.32 11.89
CA GLY A 90 5.67 4.14 12.20
C GLY A 90 5.30 4.65 13.58
N GLY A 91 4.01 4.62 13.88
CA GLY A 91 3.44 5.01 15.16
C GLY A 91 2.21 4.16 15.45
N ALA A 92 1.84 4.04 16.73
CA ALA A 92 0.62 3.35 17.11
C ALA A 92 -0.58 4.09 16.53
N CYS A 93 -1.45 3.38 15.83
CA CYS A 93 -2.70 3.93 15.34
C CYS A 93 -3.71 4.04 16.49
N THR A 94 -4.43 5.15 16.56
CA THR A 94 -5.47 5.39 17.56
C THR A 94 -6.84 5.43 16.89
N THR A 95 -7.86 4.92 17.57
CA THR A 95 -9.23 4.99 17.07
C THR A 95 -9.72 6.43 17.08
N MET A 96 -10.30 6.88 15.96
CA MET A 96 -10.97 8.17 15.85
C MET A 96 -12.43 8.01 16.30
N THR A 97 -12.81 8.71 17.36
CA THR A 97 -14.18 8.72 17.87
C THR A 97 -15.01 9.73 17.10
N PHE A 98 -15.95 9.26 16.28
CA PHE A 98 -16.92 10.11 15.59
C PHE A 98 -18.21 10.28 16.39
N ASP A 99 -18.67 9.15 16.92
CA ASP A 99 -19.92 9.03 17.65
C ASP A 99 -19.69 8.10 18.86
N THR A 100 -20.35 8.41 19.97
CA THR A 100 -20.38 7.59 21.18
C THR A 100 -21.80 7.18 21.56
N GLU A 101 -22.82 7.75 20.91
CA GLU A 101 -24.22 7.65 21.33
C GLU A 101 -25.12 6.93 20.30
N GLY A 102 -24.73 6.86 19.03
CA GLY A 102 -25.47 6.16 17.97
C GLY A 102 -26.64 6.93 17.38
#